data_AF-A0A1F3T1P8-F1
#
_entry.id   AF-A0A1F3T1P8-F1
#
_cell.length_a   1.000
_cell.length_b   1.000
_cell.length_c   1.000
_cell.angle_alpha   90.00
_cell.angle_beta   90.00
_cell.angle_gamma   90.00
#
_symmetry.space_group_name_H-M   'P 1'
#
loop_
_entity.id
_entity.type
_entity.pdbx_description
1 polymer ?
#
loop_
_entity_poly.entity_id
_entity_poly.type
_entity_poly.pdbx_seq_one_letter_code
_entity_poly.pdbx_strand_id
1 'polypeptide(L)'
;MNSEWVRGLRWLTAVSSLVLAINGNAAEWVEDFSTLESADLANSTGYWNLTAGLLQAPAFAGGDPNRPIPLGDGSDGVVDTSGGYSFDTDLHPVYQFESLRITGGAVTVVGSNPLVIRSLGEVTITPAVSLDGGNGGAGSTVATAGGVGGQATASLASGGTGANAIAGLLDGEGGKEHSGADAAGATGGTGDVAVNAGNGSRGLPHGGIDDFDLIGFIATSGGGGGGAYRASALDYASGGGGGAGGGAIRVSAAGTITLGAVSARGGDGGNGGGADPTCGGSGAGGSGGAIWLQSLSAIVTAGDPDASGGSGGTCATAAAAGLPGFRRADIPSTPPAWADGSYDSDMTAPNQTYLFQSRSIDLGTLNAGFEGAAVLDSDVSGGGSILIECAGSKDGTEFSAFTSDLASLSGKKYRFMKWRVTLTSSSIAAASPKLTRMSIPYRELGYDEVDFSLGMSCGTVRRSGTASQGSDGAAALLVWVVLGALFRILVRSRSGQRGFFVS
;
A
#
# COMPACT_ATOMS: atom_id res chain seq x y z
N MET A 1 -64.68 -20.78 21.97
CA MET A 1 -64.30 -20.49 20.56
C MET A 1 -63.64 -21.73 19.97
N ASN A 2 -64.15 -22.26 18.86
CA ASN A 2 -63.62 -23.48 18.24
C ASN A 2 -62.15 -23.30 17.85
N SER A 3 -61.29 -24.25 18.22
CA SER A 3 -59.85 -24.28 17.92
C SER A 3 -59.52 -24.12 16.43
N GLU A 4 -60.47 -24.46 15.56
CA GLU A 4 -60.41 -24.27 14.11
C GLU A 4 -60.35 -22.78 13.70
N TRP A 5 -61.10 -21.90 14.38
CA TRP A 5 -61.11 -20.46 14.08
C TRP A 5 -59.78 -19.79 14.47
N VAL A 6 -59.19 -20.20 15.58
CA VAL A 6 -57.88 -19.70 16.04
C VAL A 6 -56.76 -20.14 15.09
N ARG A 7 -56.85 -21.36 14.52
CA ARG A 7 -55.91 -21.84 13.49
C ARG A 7 -56.06 -21.11 12.16
N GLY A 8 -57.29 -20.83 11.73
CA GLY A 8 -57.55 -20.02 10.54
C GLY A 8 -57.02 -18.60 10.65
N LEU A 9 -57.21 -17.95 11.80
CA LEU A 9 -56.73 -16.58 12.03
C LEU A 9 -55.19 -16.50 12.07
N ARG A 10 -54.52 -17.50 12.66
CA ARG A 10 -53.05 -17.62 12.64
C ARG A 10 -52.47 -17.87 11.25
N TRP A 11 -53.17 -18.63 10.42
CA TRP A 11 -52.81 -18.80 9.01
C TRP A 11 -52.97 -17.51 8.21
N LEU A 12 -54.08 -16.78 8.42
CA LEU A 12 -54.33 -15.53 7.72
C LEU A 12 -53.30 -14.45 8.08
N THR A 13 -52.89 -14.38 9.35
CA THR A 13 -51.82 -13.47 9.81
C THR A 13 -50.45 -13.88 9.27
N ALA A 14 -50.12 -15.17 9.21
CA ALA A 14 -48.88 -15.64 8.59
C ALA A 14 -48.82 -15.33 7.08
N VAL A 15 -49.92 -15.52 6.36
CA VAL A 15 -50.00 -15.22 4.92
C VAL A 15 -49.95 -13.72 4.65
N SER A 16 -50.63 -12.89 5.45
CA SER A 16 -50.56 -11.42 5.30
C SER A 16 -49.17 -10.87 5.65
N SER A 17 -48.48 -11.45 6.64
CA SER A 17 -47.08 -11.11 6.95
C SER A 17 -46.13 -11.49 5.80
N LEU A 18 -46.38 -12.62 5.12
CA LEU A 18 -45.63 -13.03 3.94
C LEU A 18 -45.88 -12.11 2.74
N VAL A 19 -47.12 -11.64 2.55
CA VAL A 19 -47.47 -10.68 1.48
C VAL A 19 -46.89 -9.29 1.75
N LEU A 20 -46.84 -8.84 3.01
CA LEU A 20 -46.19 -7.59 3.39
C LEU A 20 -44.65 -7.66 3.22
N ALA A 21 -44.05 -8.85 3.36
CA ALA A 21 -42.63 -9.06 3.08
C ALA A 21 -42.28 -9.07 1.56
N ILE A 22 -43.29 -9.13 0.67
CA ILE A 22 -43.13 -9.11 -0.79
C ILE A 22 -43.13 -7.67 -1.36
N ASN A 23 -43.59 -6.68 -0.59
CA ASN A 23 -43.40 -5.28 -0.98
C ASN A 23 -41.91 -4.93 -0.84
N GLY A 24 -41.19 -4.96 -1.96
CA GLY A 24 -39.74 -4.79 -2.05
C GLY A 24 -39.23 -3.74 -1.07
N ASN A 25 -38.53 -4.21 -0.03
CA ASN A 25 -37.94 -3.30 0.95
C ASN A 25 -36.90 -2.45 0.22
N ALA A 26 -36.99 -1.13 0.41
CA ALA A 26 -35.90 -0.25 0.02
C ALA A 26 -34.62 -0.73 0.71
N ALA A 27 -33.60 -0.96 -0.09
CA ALA A 27 -32.27 -1.37 0.31
C ALA A 27 -31.26 -0.30 -0.14
N GLU A 28 -30.13 -0.26 0.53
CA GLU A 28 -29.05 0.67 0.22
C GLU A 28 -27.78 -0.15 0.13
N TRP A 29 -27.07 -0.05 -0.99
CA TRP A 29 -25.69 -0.51 -1.04
C TRP A 29 -24.79 0.67 -0.66
N VAL A 30 -23.86 0.46 0.26
CA VAL A 30 -23.00 1.49 0.85
C VAL A 30 -21.54 1.10 0.71
N GLU A 31 -20.72 2.07 0.36
CA GLU A 31 -19.27 1.99 0.36
C GLU A 31 -18.69 3.16 1.15
N ASP A 32 -17.83 2.85 2.10
CA ASP A 32 -17.14 3.80 2.98
C ASP A 32 -15.62 3.79 2.79
N PHE A 33 -15.11 3.01 1.83
CA PHE A 33 -13.70 2.95 1.43
C PHE A 33 -12.73 2.64 2.59
N SER A 34 -13.23 2.07 3.69
CA SER A 34 -12.42 1.66 4.84
C SER A 34 -11.72 0.31 4.61
N THR A 35 -12.08 -0.41 3.55
CA THR A 35 -11.50 -1.69 3.15
C THR A 35 -11.26 -1.76 1.63
N LEU A 36 -10.47 -2.74 1.18
CA LEU A 36 -10.25 -3.02 -0.25
C LEU A 36 -11.15 -4.15 -0.80
N GLU A 37 -12.11 -4.65 -0.03
CA GLU A 37 -12.92 -5.82 -0.44
C GLU A 37 -13.65 -5.59 -1.77
N SER A 38 -14.14 -4.36 -1.97
CA SER A 38 -14.82 -3.94 -3.19
C SER A 38 -13.89 -3.38 -4.26
N ALA A 39 -12.58 -3.19 -4.01
CA ALA A 39 -11.68 -2.46 -4.89
C ALA A 39 -11.17 -3.32 -6.06
N ASP A 40 -11.32 -2.83 -7.29
CA ASP A 40 -10.71 -3.39 -8.51
C ASP A 40 -9.43 -2.60 -8.83
N LEU A 41 -8.38 -2.90 -8.06
CA LEU A 41 -7.08 -2.22 -8.11
C LEU A 41 -6.44 -2.29 -9.50
N ALA A 42 -6.67 -3.37 -10.25
CA ALA A 42 -6.12 -3.54 -11.59
C ALA A 42 -6.70 -2.55 -12.62
N ASN A 43 -7.88 -1.99 -12.35
CA ASN A 43 -8.58 -1.05 -13.22
C ASN A 43 -8.67 0.36 -12.62
N SER A 44 -7.84 0.66 -11.62
CA SER A 44 -7.90 1.91 -10.89
C SER A 44 -6.55 2.62 -10.91
N THR A 45 -6.58 3.95 -10.94
CA THR A 45 -5.39 4.81 -11.07
C THR A 45 -5.22 5.80 -9.93
N GLY A 46 -6.23 5.96 -9.07
CA GLY A 46 -6.10 6.70 -7.81
C GLY A 46 -5.70 5.79 -6.64
N TYR A 47 -5.75 6.33 -5.41
CA TYR A 47 -5.43 5.54 -4.20
C TYR A 47 -6.55 5.55 -3.16
N TRP A 48 -6.64 4.45 -2.43
CA TRP A 48 -7.51 4.27 -1.28
C TRP A 48 -6.79 4.72 -0.03
N ASN A 49 -7.32 5.71 0.68
CA ASN A 49 -6.83 6.05 2.01
C ASN A 49 -7.65 5.28 3.04
N LEU A 50 -7.19 4.08 3.39
CA LEU A 50 -7.90 3.20 4.32
C LEU A 50 -7.96 3.79 5.74
N THR A 51 -6.98 4.63 6.11
CA THR A 51 -6.97 5.29 7.42
C THR A 51 -8.11 6.31 7.55
N ALA A 52 -8.36 7.06 6.48
CA ALA A 52 -9.39 8.09 6.46
C ALA A 52 -10.74 7.60 5.89
N GLY A 53 -10.82 6.37 5.38
CA GLY A 53 -12.02 5.83 4.74
C GLY A 53 -12.45 6.66 3.54
N LEU A 54 -11.54 6.92 2.60
CA LEU A 54 -11.86 7.75 1.44
C LEU A 54 -11.10 7.38 0.17
N LEU A 55 -11.69 7.72 -0.97
CA LEU A 55 -11.02 7.83 -2.26
C LEU A 55 -10.50 9.25 -2.45
N GLN A 56 -9.27 9.39 -2.93
CA GLN A 56 -8.74 10.70 -3.29
C GLN A 56 -7.71 10.63 -4.42
N ALA A 57 -7.58 11.73 -5.14
CA ALA A 57 -6.55 11.89 -6.16
C ALA A 57 -5.14 11.78 -5.53
N PRO A 58 -4.18 11.06 -6.17
CA PRO A 58 -2.76 11.04 -5.84
C PRO A 58 -2.25 12.38 -5.33
N ALA A 59 -1.63 12.36 -4.14
CA ALA A 59 -0.85 13.46 -3.65
C ALA A 59 0.44 13.58 -4.46
N PHE A 60 0.88 14.81 -4.73
CA PHE A 60 2.12 15.09 -5.46
C PHE A 60 3.03 15.96 -4.61
N ALA A 61 4.31 15.60 -4.55
CA ALA A 61 5.30 16.34 -3.78
C ALA A 61 5.40 17.80 -4.32
N GLY A 62 4.90 18.75 -3.54
CA GLY A 62 4.87 20.17 -3.91
C GLY A 62 3.91 20.49 -5.07
N GLY A 63 2.95 19.62 -5.36
CA GLY A 63 2.01 19.78 -6.47
C GLY A 63 2.60 19.50 -7.86
N ASP A 64 3.82 18.97 -7.95
CA ASP A 64 4.45 18.63 -9.23
C ASP A 64 3.88 17.31 -9.80
N PRO A 65 3.18 17.33 -10.97
CA PRO A 65 2.60 16.13 -11.59
C PRO A 65 3.58 14.99 -11.87
N ASN A 66 4.89 15.27 -11.89
CA ASN A 66 5.89 14.23 -12.13
C ASN A 66 6.32 13.51 -10.85
N ARG A 67 5.78 13.90 -9.69
CA ARG A 67 6.24 13.45 -8.38
C ARG A 67 5.10 12.90 -7.50
N PRO A 68 4.35 11.88 -7.96
CA PRO A 68 3.30 11.27 -7.16
C PRO A 68 3.87 10.59 -5.92
N ILE A 69 3.21 10.73 -4.78
CA ILE A 69 3.57 10.00 -3.56
C ILE A 69 3.09 8.55 -3.71
N PRO A 70 3.99 7.55 -3.73
CA PRO A 70 3.60 6.17 -3.99
C PRO A 70 3.16 5.49 -2.69
N LEU A 71 1.85 5.34 -2.48
CA LEU A 71 1.28 4.74 -1.27
C LEU A 71 1.10 3.21 -1.36
N GLY A 72 1.45 2.62 -2.50
CA GLY A 72 1.34 1.18 -2.75
C GLY A 72 -0.06 0.77 -3.22
N ASP A 73 -0.28 -0.54 -3.32
CA ASP A 73 -1.55 -1.14 -3.76
C ASP A 73 -2.17 -2.09 -2.71
N GLY A 74 -1.50 -2.34 -1.59
CA GLY A 74 -1.98 -3.25 -0.55
C GLY A 74 -1.82 -4.74 -0.88
N SER A 75 -1.09 -5.11 -1.93
CA SER A 75 -0.90 -6.51 -2.35
C SER A 75 -0.27 -7.43 -1.30
N ASP A 76 0.49 -6.88 -0.34
CA ASP A 76 1.07 -7.61 0.80
C ASP A 76 0.12 -7.72 2.01
N GLY A 77 -1.09 -7.17 1.92
CA GLY A 77 -2.14 -7.27 2.93
C GLY A 77 -1.81 -6.55 4.25
N VAL A 78 -2.42 -7.03 5.33
CA VAL A 78 -2.21 -6.52 6.69
C VAL A 78 -1.14 -7.34 7.41
N VAL A 79 -0.12 -6.65 7.94
CA VAL A 79 0.85 -7.23 8.87
C VAL A 79 0.61 -6.62 10.25
N ASP A 80 0.19 -7.45 11.22
CA ASP A 80 0.10 -7.07 12.63
C ASP A 80 0.80 -8.13 13.50
N THR A 81 1.96 -7.77 14.05
CA THR A 81 2.82 -8.70 14.79
C THR A 81 3.53 -8.03 15.97
N SER A 82 3.73 -8.79 17.04
CA SER A 82 4.60 -8.42 18.17
C SER A 82 5.89 -9.26 18.23
N GLY A 83 6.08 -10.19 17.28
CA GLY A 83 7.20 -11.14 17.26
C GLY A 83 8.43 -10.68 16.48
N GLY A 84 8.38 -9.49 15.87
CA GLY A 84 9.37 -9.00 14.92
C GLY A 84 8.96 -9.25 13.47
N TYR A 85 9.79 -8.80 12.53
CA TYR A 85 9.59 -8.97 11.10
C TYR A 85 10.94 -8.92 10.37
N SER A 86 11.12 -9.74 9.34
CA SER A 86 12.32 -9.72 8.51
C SER A 86 11.98 -9.21 7.12
N PHE A 87 12.61 -8.11 6.72
CA PHE A 87 12.56 -7.58 5.37
C PHE A 87 13.75 -8.12 4.59
N ASP A 88 13.50 -8.80 3.48
CA ASP A 88 14.49 -9.15 2.46
C ASP A 88 14.28 -8.25 1.24
N THR A 89 15.18 -7.29 1.03
CA THR A 89 15.05 -6.27 -0.02
C THR A 89 15.51 -6.77 -1.40
N ASP A 90 16.21 -7.91 -1.47
CA ASP A 90 16.57 -8.53 -2.75
C ASP A 90 15.42 -9.39 -3.27
N LEU A 91 14.70 -10.09 -2.38
CA LEU A 91 13.50 -10.87 -2.74
C LEU A 91 12.28 -9.97 -2.96
N HIS A 92 12.12 -8.93 -2.15
CA HIS A 92 11.00 -8.00 -2.22
C HIS A 92 11.54 -6.56 -2.20
N PRO A 93 11.89 -6.00 -3.37
CA PRO A 93 12.44 -4.65 -3.47
C PRO A 93 11.49 -3.54 -2.99
N VAL A 94 10.18 -3.80 -3.02
CA VAL A 94 9.12 -2.88 -2.57
C VAL A 94 8.05 -3.69 -1.84
N TYR A 95 7.76 -3.32 -0.60
CA TYR A 95 6.65 -3.84 0.18
C TYR A 95 5.43 -2.92 0.04
N GLN A 96 4.25 -3.47 -0.20
CA GLN A 96 3.00 -2.79 -0.48
C GLN A 96 1.87 -3.28 0.44
N PHE A 97 1.77 -2.72 1.65
CA PHE A 97 0.81 -3.15 2.66
C PHE A 97 -0.53 -2.42 2.58
N GLU A 98 -1.59 -3.07 3.06
CA GLU A 98 -2.82 -2.38 3.46
C GLU A 98 -2.58 -1.61 4.76
N SER A 99 -1.91 -2.25 5.72
CA SER A 99 -1.39 -1.63 6.93
C SER A 99 -0.24 -2.46 7.51
N LEU A 100 0.70 -1.78 8.20
CA LEU A 100 1.86 -2.42 8.81
C LEU A 100 1.96 -2.03 10.29
N ARG A 101 1.94 -3.03 11.18
CA ARG A 101 2.06 -2.87 12.62
C ARG A 101 3.02 -3.92 13.20
N ILE A 102 4.22 -3.49 13.58
CA ILE A 102 5.24 -4.28 14.26
C ILE A 102 5.48 -3.65 15.63
N THR A 103 4.95 -4.26 16.68
CA THR A 103 4.95 -3.67 18.04
C THR A 103 6.04 -4.21 18.95
N GLY A 104 6.72 -5.28 18.55
CA GLY A 104 7.75 -5.96 19.34
C GLY A 104 8.62 -6.87 18.48
N GLY A 105 9.56 -7.55 19.13
CA GLY A 105 10.56 -8.40 18.47
C GLY A 105 11.60 -7.61 17.67
N ALA A 106 12.52 -8.32 17.01
CA ALA A 106 13.55 -7.70 16.19
C ALA A 106 13.00 -7.39 14.79
N VAL A 107 13.36 -6.21 14.25
CA VAL A 107 13.22 -5.92 12.83
C VAL A 107 14.58 -6.14 12.19
N THR A 108 14.66 -7.11 11.27
CA THR A 108 15.88 -7.40 10.51
C THR A 108 15.68 -6.99 9.06
N VAL A 109 16.69 -6.36 8.48
CA VAL A 109 16.70 -6.02 7.06
C VAL A 109 17.92 -6.69 6.44
N VAL A 110 17.68 -7.49 5.42
CA VAL A 110 18.71 -8.17 4.63
C VAL A 110 18.53 -7.80 3.16
N GLY A 111 19.60 -7.98 2.39
CA GLY A 111 19.62 -7.63 0.97
C GLY A 111 20.38 -6.33 0.71
N SER A 112 20.58 -6.07 -0.58
CA SER A 112 21.41 -4.98 -1.11
C SER A 112 20.61 -3.80 -1.63
N ASN A 113 19.31 -3.99 -1.90
CA ASN A 113 18.40 -2.93 -2.29
C ASN A 113 17.95 -2.08 -1.10
N PRO A 114 17.55 -0.82 -1.32
CA PRO A 114 16.88 -0.03 -0.30
C PRO A 114 15.63 -0.71 0.27
N LEU A 115 15.33 -0.48 1.55
CA LEU A 115 14.06 -0.87 2.13
C LEU A 115 12.97 0.12 1.72
N VAL A 116 12.04 -0.31 0.88
CA VAL A 116 10.90 0.52 0.47
C VAL A 116 9.61 -0.08 1.02
N ILE A 117 8.95 0.66 1.90
CA ILE A 117 7.65 0.32 2.50
C ILE A 117 6.61 1.31 2.01
N ARG A 118 5.52 0.80 1.46
CA ARG A 118 4.35 1.57 1.02
C ARG A 118 3.12 1.03 1.72
N SER A 119 2.24 1.91 2.20
CA SER A 119 1.02 1.54 2.92
C SER A 119 -0.17 2.41 2.54
N LEU A 120 -1.30 1.78 2.23
CA LEU A 120 -2.60 2.43 2.07
C LEU A 120 -3.25 2.84 3.40
N GLY A 121 -2.67 2.38 4.51
CA GLY A 121 -3.08 2.67 5.88
C GLY A 121 -1.95 3.29 6.69
N GLU A 122 -1.90 2.97 7.99
CA GLU A 122 -0.82 3.38 8.88
C GLU A 122 0.41 2.48 8.75
N VAL A 123 1.56 3.01 9.18
CA VAL A 123 2.79 2.23 9.39
C VAL A 123 3.26 2.46 10.82
N THR A 124 3.26 1.41 11.63
CA THR A 124 3.79 1.42 13.00
C THR A 124 4.89 0.38 13.13
N ILE A 125 6.13 0.79 13.40
CA ILE A 125 7.26 -0.09 13.70
C ILE A 125 7.88 0.41 14.99
N THR A 126 7.48 -0.16 16.13
CA THR A 126 8.00 0.24 17.46
C THR A 126 9.44 -0.20 17.72
N PRO A 127 9.89 -1.41 17.32
CA PRO A 127 11.29 -1.78 17.44
C PRO A 127 12.21 -0.86 16.63
N ALA A 128 13.49 -0.82 17.00
CA ALA A 128 14.48 -0.10 16.23
C ALA A 128 14.68 -0.75 14.85
N VAL A 129 14.85 0.09 13.82
CA VAL A 129 15.23 -0.30 12.47
C VAL A 129 16.66 0.17 12.24
N SER A 130 17.58 -0.78 12.02
CA SER A 130 18.98 -0.49 11.73
C SER A 130 19.34 -0.97 10.34
N LEU A 131 19.93 -0.05 9.58
CA LEU A 131 20.43 -0.22 8.22
C LEU A 131 21.89 0.23 8.19
N ASP A 132 22.60 0.06 9.31
CA ASP A 132 23.96 0.54 9.45
C ASP A 132 24.91 -0.24 8.53
N GLY A 133 25.86 0.48 7.95
CA GLY A 133 26.99 -0.11 7.26
C GLY A 133 27.89 -0.86 8.25
N GLY A 134 28.41 -2.01 7.82
CA GLY A 134 29.40 -2.76 8.57
C GLY A 134 30.74 -2.02 8.67
N ASN A 135 31.43 -2.22 9.78
CA ASN A 135 32.77 -1.66 10.00
C ASN A 135 33.83 -2.38 9.14
N GLY A 136 34.83 -1.64 8.71
CA GLY A 136 36.03 -2.19 8.09
C GLY A 136 36.86 -2.98 9.11
N GLY A 137 37.44 -4.09 8.65
CA GLY A 137 38.36 -4.91 9.41
C GLY A 137 39.69 -4.19 9.64
N ALA A 138 40.32 -4.43 10.79
CA ALA A 138 41.67 -3.96 11.04
C ALA A 138 42.68 -4.63 10.09
N GLY A 139 43.74 -3.90 9.75
CA GLY A 139 44.90 -4.46 9.06
C GLY A 139 45.67 -5.43 9.94
N SER A 140 46.35 -6.36 9.31
CA SER A 140 47.27 -7.33 9.92
C SER A 140 48.72 -6.81 10.00
N THR A 141 49.43 -7.24 11.04
CA THR A 141 50.88 -7.11 11.20
C THR A 141 51.67 -8.18 10.43
N VAL A 142 50.97 -9.12 9.78
CA VAL A 142 51.57 -10.22 9.00
C VAL A 142 51.26 -9.99 7.53
N ALA A 143 52.27 -10.18 6.68
CA ALA A 143 52.35 -9.87 5.24
C ALA A 143 51.38 -10.64 4.31
N THR A 144 50.16 -10.96 4.73
CA THR A 144 49.29 -11.93 4.04
C THR A 144 47.93 -11.37 3.60
N ALA A 145 47.29 -10.46 4.35
CA ALA A 145 46.05 -9.80 3.91
C ALA A 145 45.82 -8.45 4.63
N GLY A 146 45.34 -7.45 3.90
CA GLY A 146 44.78 -6.22 4.46
C GLY A 146 43.41 -6.42 5.08
N GLY A 147 42.94 -5.41 5.80
CA GLY A 147 41.64 -5.44 6.45
C GLY A 147 40.50 -5.58 5.43
N VAL A 148 39.56 -6.49 5.69
CA VAL A 148 38.37 -6.67 4.85
C VAL A 148 37.49 -5.43 4.93
N GLY A 149 36.94 -4.98 3.81
CA GLY A 149 35.99 -3.87 3.81
C GLY A 149 34.70 -4.19 4.56
N GLY A 150 34.06 -3.14 5.09
CA GLY A 150 32.75 -3.25 5.72
C GLY A 150 31.69 -3.83 4.76
N GLN A 151 30.76 -4.61 5.31
CA GLN A 151 29.63 -5.16 4.55
C GLN A 151 28.46 -4.18 4.54
N ALA A 152 27.84 -3.97 3.38
CA ALA A 152 26.68 -3.10 3.26
C ALA A 152 25.37 -3.80 3.70
N THR A 153 24.42 -3.02 4.21
CA THR A 153 23.06 -3.46 4.54
C THR A 153 22.07 -2.54 3.82
N ALA A 154 21.15 -3.08 3.01
CA ALA A 154 20.23 -2.30 2.18
C ALA A 154 20.92 -1.18 1.37
N SER A 155 22.12 -1.51 0.88
CA SER A 155 23.03 -0.66 0.14
C SER A 155 23.95 -1.51 -0.72
N LEU A 156 24.42 -0.96 -1.84
CA LEU A 156 25.46 -1.56 -2.68
C LEU A 156 26.88 -1.14 -2.26
N ALA A 157 27.01 -0.16 -1.36
CA ALA A 157 28.25 0.53 -1.08
C ALA A 157 29.04 -0.13 0.05
N SER A 158 29.74 -1.21 -0.27
CA SER A 158 30.67 -1.87 0.65
C SER A 158 31.94 -1.05 0.86
N GLY A 159 32.64 -1.30 1.97
CA GLY A 159 33.94 -0.68 2.23
C GLY A 159 35.05 -1.24 1.33
N GLY A 160 36.05 -0.42 1.04
CA GLY A 160 37.25 -0.84 0.31
C GLY A 160 38.12 -1.79 1.14
N THR A 161 38.80 -2.73 0.49
CA THR A 161 39.73 -3.63 1.18
C THR A 161 41.06 -2.92 1.38
N GLY A 162 41.65 -3.06 2.57
CA GLY A 162 42.98 -2.55 2.86
C GLY A 162 44.05 -3.22 2.00
N ALA A 163 45.11 -2.48 1.68
CA ALA A 163 46.20 -3.00 0.86
C ALA A 163 46.96 -4.13 1.56
N ASN A 164 47.34 -5.15 0.77
CA ASN A 164 48.20 -6.23 1.22
C ASN A 164 49.65 -5.75 1.27
N ALA A 165 50.34 -6.06 2.36
CA ALA A 165 51.78 -5.85 2.44
C ALA A 165 52.49 -7.10 1.88
N ILE A 166 52.76 -7.17 0.57
CA ILE A 166 53.46 -8.30 -0.05
C ILE A 166 54.98 -8.09 0.09
N ALA A 167 55.66 -9.08 0.69
CA ALA A 167 57.10 -9.06 0.80
C ALA A 167 57.79 -9.15 -0.58
N GLY A 168 58.50 -8.10 -0.98
CA GLY A 168 59.37 -8.08 -2.17
C GLY A 168 58.98 -7.10 -3.29
N LEU A 169 57.76 -6.56 -3.28
CA LEU A 169 57.42 -5.38 -4.09
C LEU A 169 57.75 -4.11 -3.28
N LEU A 170 58.40 -3.14 -3.92
CA LEU A 170 58.99 -1.98 -3.24
C LEU A 170 57.96 -0.95 -2.77
N ASP A 171 56.73 -0.98 -3.26
CA ASP A 171 55.60 -0.19 -2.76
C ASP A 171 54.35 -1.08 -2.90
N GLY A 172 53.64 -1.34 -1.81
CA GLY A 172 52.40 -2.12 -1.87
C GLY A 172 51.39 -1.41 -2.77
N GLU A 173 50.65 -2.16 -3.60
CA GLU A 173 49.53 -1.59 -4.37
C GLU A 173 48.62 -0.79 -3.42
N GLY A 174 48.18 0.40 -3.84
CA GLY A 174 47.18 1.16 -3.09
C GLY A 174 45.98 0.28 -2.73
N GLY A 175 45.33 0.54 -1.60
CA GLY A 175 44.12 -0.19 -1.22
C GLY A 175 43.15 -0.21 -2.40
N LYS A 176 42.59 -1.37 -2.72
CA LYS A 176 41.67 -1.49 -3.85
C LYS A 176 40.35 -0.84 -3.44
N GLU A 177 40.05 0.31 -4.04
CA GLU A 177 38.73 0.89 -4.05
C GLU A 177 37.79 -0.10 -4.74
N HIS A 178 36.87 -0.70 -3.99
CA HIS A 178 35.80 -1.46 -4.63
C HIS A 178 34.72 -0.46 -5.08
N SER A 179 34.71 -0.21 -6.40
CA SER A 179 33.68 0.45 -7.22
C SER A 179 32.92 1.63 -6.60
N GLY A 180 33.56 2.79 -6.71
CA GLY A 180 33.00 4.12 -6.95
C GLY A 180 34.08 4.97 -7.65
N ALA A 181 34.52 4.49 -8.82
CA ALA A 181 35.52 5.02 -9.78
C ALA A 181 36.74 5.85 -9.28
N ASP A 182 37.90 5.19 -9.31
CA ASP A 182 39.27 5.68 -9.59
C ASP A 182 39.84 6.92 -8.84
N ALA A 183 40.50 6.70 -7.69
CA ALA A 183 41.68 7.47 -7.27
C ALA A 183 42.62 6.70 -6.31
N ALA A 184 43.71 6.13 -6.85
CA ALA A 184 44.78 5.57 -6.04
C ALA A 184 45.48 6.64 -5.17
N GLY A 185 45.30 6.57 -3.86
CA GLY A 185 46.19 7.16 -2.86
C GLY A 185 45.62 8.31 -2.04
N ALA A 186 45.50 8.07 -0.73
CA ALA A 186 45.64 9.03 0.38
C ALA A 186 44.84 10.36 0.39
N THR A 187 43.90 10.58 -0.52
CA THR A 187 42.86 11.59 -0.35
C THR A 187 41.54 10.86 -0.22
N GLY A 188 40.86 11.02 0.93
CA GLY A 188 39.52 10.48 1.13
C GLY A 188 38.68 10.79 -0.10
N GLY A 189 38.29 9.75 -0.82
CA GLY A 189 37.53 9.90 -2.05
C GLY A 189 36.34 10.80 -1.76
N THR A 190 36.23 11.89 -2.50
CA THR A 190 34.97 12.61 -2.63
C THR A 190 33.98 11.58 -3.13
N GLY A 191 33.11 11.08 -2.25
CA GLY A 191 32.30 9.90 -2.47
C GLY A 191 31.66 9.94 -3.85
N ASP A 192 32.16 9.10 -4.76
CA ASP A 192 31.44 8.85 -6.00
C ASP A 192 30.25 8.01 -5.57
N VAL A 193 29.09 8.67 -5.57
CA VAL A 193 27.77 8.04 -5.44
C VAL A 193 27.77 6.84 -6.38
N ALA A 194 27.32 5.68 -5.92
CA ALA A 194 27.14 4.52 -6.78
C ALA A 194 26.01 4.81 -7.78
N VAL A 195 26.26 5.68 -8.77
CA VAL A 195 25.32 5.99 -9.82
C VAL A 195 25.22 4.73 -10.67
N ASN A 196 24.00 4.24 -10.84
CA ASN A 196 23.68 3.26 -11.87
C ASN A 196 24.38 3.71 -13.18
N ALA A 197 25.03 2.80 -13.90
CA ALA A 197 25.99 3.06 -14.99
C ALA A 197 25.41 3.72 -16.27
N GLY A 198 24.45 4.62 -16.14
CA GLY A 198 23.73 5.29 -17.23
C GLY A 198 23.88 6.80 -17.31
N ASN A 199 24.52 7.49 -16.35
CA ASN A 199 24.78 8.92 -16.52
C ASN A 199 26.06 9.37 -15.81
N GLY A 200 27.15 9.49 -16.59
CA GLY A 200 28.42 9.97 -16.10
C GLY A 200 28.37 11.44 -15.69
N SER A 201 29.12 11.76 -14.64
CA SER A 201 29.46 13.12 -14.18
C SER A 201 28.30 13.92 -13.59
N ARG A 202 28.28 14.03 -12.25
CA ARG A 202 28.19 15.31 -11.52
C ARG A 202 28.26 15.05 -10.02
N GLY A 203 29.24 15.67 -9.38
CA GLY A 203 29.23 15.85 -7.93
C GLY A 203 27.92 16.49 -7.48
N LEU A 204 27.55 16.18 -6.24
CA LEU A 204 26.37 16.68 -5.52
C LEU A 204 25.99 18.09 -5.99
N PRO A 205 24.94 18.26 -6.81
CA PRO A 205 24.43 19.59 -7.06
C PRO A 205 23.76 20.03 -5.76
N HIS A 206 24.46 20.81 -4.94
CA HIS A 206 23.87 21.63 -3.88
C HIS A 206 22.98 22.75 -4.49
N GLY A 207 22.10 22.38 -5.42
CA GLY A 207 21.50 23.26 -6.41
C GLY A 207 20.05 22.90 -6.70
N GLY A 208 19.24 22.75 -5.64
CA GLY A 208 17.85 23.20 -5.65
C GLY A 208 16.78 22.30 -6.26
N ILE A 209 17.06 21.12 -6.79
CA ILE A 209 16.00 20.17 -7.22
C ILE A 209 16.47 18.71 -7.11
N ASP A 210 16.91 18.30 -5.91
CA ASP A 210 17.30 16.90 -5.67
C ASP A 210 16.07 16.03 -5.48
N ASP A 211 15.58 15.50 -6.59
CA ASP A 211 14.42 14.61 -6.61
C ASP A 211 14.85 13.15 -6.38
N PHE A 212 14.64 12.67 -5.16
CA PHE A 212 14.87 11.28 -4.77
C PHE A 212 14.07 10.27 -5.60
N ASP A 213 12.97 10.68 -6.24
CA ASP A 213 12.21 9.85 -7.18
C ASP A 213 12.90 9.70 -8.55
N LEU A 214 13.77 10.65 -8.94
CA LEU A 214 14.40 10.72 -10.26
C LEU A 214 15.90 10.30 -10.26
N ILE A 215 16.61 10.58 -9.16
CA ILE A 215 18.07 10.35 -9.02
C ILE A 215 18.37 8.90 -8.61
N GLY A 216 17.34 8.14 -8.26
CA GLY A 216 17.49 6.87 -7.57
C GLY A 216 17.70 7.14 -6.09
N PHE A 217 16.96 6.43 -5.27
CA PHE A 217 17.14 6.40 -3.83
C PHE A 217 18.42 5.60 -3.53
N ILE A 218 19.60 6.18 -3.77
CA ILE A 218 20.89 5.48 -3.74
C ILE A 218 21.51 5.64 -2.34
N ALA A 219 21.93 4.52 -1.76
CA ALA A 219 22.78 4.51 -0.58
C ALA A 219 24.13 5.21 -0.85
N THR A 220 24.64 5.91 0.14
CA THR A 220 25.87 6.70 -0.01
C THR A 220 27.12 5.82 -0.12
N SER A 221 28.28 6.41 -0.39
CA SER A 221 29.50 5.65 -0.68
C SER A 221 30.09 4.96 0.56
N GLY A 222 30.74 3.81 0.34
CA GLY A 222 31.64 3.20 1.31
C GLY A 222 32.94 3.99 1.44
N GLY A 223 33.67 3.74 2.52
CA GLY A 223 34.99 4.29 2.77
C GLY A 223 36.07 3.51 2.01
N GLY A 224 37.12 4.20 1.56
CA GLY A 224 38.29 3.57 0.95
C GLY A 224 39.13 2.78 1.97
N GLY A 225 39.78 1.71 1.50
CA GLY A 225 40.74 0.95 2.29
C GLY A 225 42.07 1.68 2.45
N GLY A 226 42.76 1.46 3.56
CA GLY A 226 44.09 2.02 3.83
C GLY A 226 45.19 1.39 2.98
N GLY A 227 46.25 2.16 2.73
CA GLY A 227 47.47 1.67 2.04
C GLY A 227 48.35 0.80 2.94
N ALA A 228 49.25 0.02 2.35
CA ALA A 228 50.24 -0.76 3.10
C ALA A 228 51.44 0.12 3.43
N TYR A 229 52.13 -0.20 4.52
CA TYR A 229 53.35 0.47 4.94
C TYR A 229 54.50 -0.55 5.08
N ARG A 230 55.70 -0.12 4.68
CA ARG A 230 56.93 -0.89 4.84
C ARG A 230 57.93 -0.06 5.63
N ALA A 231 58.17 -0.46 6.88
CA ALA A 231 59.16 0.18 7.74
C ALA A 231 60.59 -0.30 7.42
N SER A 232 60.73 -1.58 7.05
CA SER A 232 62.02 -2.23 6.81
C SER A 232 61.90 -3.38 5.80
N ALA A 233 63.02 -4.08 5.54
CA ALA A 233 63.01 -5.22 4.64
C ALA A 233 62.13 -6.39 5.14
N LEU A 234 61.85 -6.45 6.44
CA LEU A 234 61.11 -7.53 7.10
C LEU A 234 59.85 -7.05 7.84
N ASP A 235 59.70 -5.74 8.05
CA ASP A 235 58.56 -5.16 8.77
C ASP A 235 57.51 -4.64 7.79
N TYR A 236 56.39 -5.35 7.76
CA TYR A 236 55.27 -5.12 6.86
C TYR A 236 54.01 -4.86 7.65
N ALA A 237 53.29 -3.83 7.25
CA ALA A 237 52.05 -3.42 7.87
C ALA A 237 50.99 -3.26 6.79
N SER A 238 49.91 -4.04 6.88
CA SER A 238 48.82 -3.94 5.91
C SER A 238 47.85 -2.81 6.27
N GLY A 239 47.11 -2.33 5.28
CA GLY A 239 46.12 -1.29 5.49
C GLY A 239 44.84 -1.81 6.16
N GLY A 240 44.13 -0.94 6.87
CA GLY A 240 42.79 -1.23 7.38
C GLY A 240 41.73 -1.22 6.27
N GLY A 241 40.65 -1.98 6.42
CA GLY A 241 39.51 -1.93 5.51
C GLY A 241 38.69 -0.64 5.72
N GLY A 242 38.06 -0.11 4.69
CA GLY A 242 37.12 0.99 4.84
C GLY A 242 35.77 0.53 5.39
N GLY A 243 35.01 1.43 6.00
CA GLY A 243 33.65 1.15 6.47
C GLY A 243 32.63 1.16 5.32
N ALA A 244 31.53 0.40 5.43
CA ALA A 244 30.47 0.43 4.42
C ALA A 244 29.60 1.68 4.55
N GLY A 245 28.96 2.10 3.44
CA GLY A 245 27.94 3.13 3.48
C GLY A 245 26.69 2.67 4.23
N GLY A 246 25.98 3.60 4.86
CA GLY A 246 24.69 3.33 5.48
C GLY A 246 23.62 2.99 4.43
N GLY A 247 22.69 2.12 4.81
CA GLY A 247 21.56 1.69 3.99
C GLY A 247 20.53 2.77 3.75
N ALA A 248 19.50 2.45 2.98
CA ALA A 248 18.46 3.40 2.63
C ALA A 248 17.06 2.87 2.99
N ILE A 249 16.22 3.70 3.59
CA ILE A 249 14.82 3.39 3.90
C ILE A 249 13.86 4.48 3.43
N ARG A 250 12.86 4.05 2.66
CA ARG A 250 11.71 4.86 2.29
C ARG A 250 10.45 4.26 2.89
N VAL A 251 9.69 5.09 3.62
CA VAL A 251 8.36 4.73 4.10
C VAL A 251 7.35 5.73 3.58
N SER A 252 6.34 5.25 2.85
CA SER A 252 5.22 6.06 2.35
C SER A 252 3.91 5.50 2.90
N ALA A 253 3.10 6.32 3.56
CA ALA A 253 1.85 5.87 4.18
C ALA A 253 0.71 6.88 3.98
N ALA A 254 -0.51 6.38 3.75
CA ALA A 254 -1.68 7.25 3.70
C ALA A 254 -2.07 7.73 5.11
N GLY A 255 -1.79 6.92 6.13
CA GLY A 255 -1.97 7.24 7.55
C GLY A 255 -0.70 7.74 8.23
N THR A 256 -0.71 7.70 9.56
CA THR A 256 0.45 8.08 10.37
C THR A 256 1.59 7.08 10.20
N ILE A 257 2.82 7.59 10.09
CA ILE A 257 4.05 6.80 10.21
C ILE A 257 4.56 6.94 11.65
N THR A 258 4.64 5.83 12.38
CA THR A 258 5.23 5.76 13.73
C THR A 258 6.42 4.79 13.69
N LEU A 259 7.64 5.29 13.89
CA LEU A 259 8.85 4.47 13.91
C LEU A 259 9.55 4.56 15.27
N GLY A 260 10.20 3.47 15.67
CA GLY A 260 11.17 3.43 16.75
C GLY A 260 12.41 4.25 16.41
N ALA A 261 13.54 3.90 17.02
CA ALA A 261 14.82 4.42 16.57
C ALA A 261 15.10 3.94 15.13
N VAL A 262 15.44 4.86 14.23
CA VAL A 262 15.84 4.54 12.85
C VAL A 262 17.28 4.97 12.67
N SER A 263 18.12 4.05 12.20
CA SER A 263 19.54 4.30 11.95
C SER A 263 19.93 3.76 10.58
N ALA A 264 20.67 4.57 9.85
CA ALA A 264 21.28 4.27 8.57
C ALA A 264 22.70 4.85 8.58
N ARG A 265 23.50 4.50 9.58
CA ARG A 265 24.84 5.06 9.76
C ARG A 265 25.84 4.41 8.82
N GLY A 266 26.86 5.17 8.44
CA GLY A 266 28.04 4.58 7.82
C GLY A 266 28.84 3.77 8.82
N GLY A 267 29.50 2.70 8.36
CA GLY A 267 30.41 1.91 9.16
C GLY A 267 31.74 2.63 9.39
N ASP A 268 32.41 2.33 10.50
CA ASP A 268 33.74 2.85 10.80
C ASP A 268 34.81 2.20 9.92
N GLY A 269 35.85 2.97 9.59
CA GLY A 269 37.06 2.45 8.96
C GLY A 269 37.93 1.67 9.95
N GLY A 270 38.55 0.61 9.47
CA GLY A 270 39.50 -0.20 10.23
C GLY A 270 40.86 0.50 10.39
N ASN A 271 41.50 0.28 11.53
CA ASN A 271 42.88 0.73 11.74
C ASN A 271 43.86 -0.05 10.85
N GLY A 272 44.92 0.60 10.38
CA GLY A 272 46.06 -0.10 9.78
C GLY A 272 46.74 -1.06 10.77
N GLY A 273 47.35 -2.12 10.27
CA GLY A 273 48.10 -3.07 11.10
C GLY A 273 49.46 -2.50 11.50
N GLY A 274 49.97 -2.82 12.70
CA GLY A 274 51.27 -2.34 13.20
C GLY A 274 51.17 -1.51 14.48
N ALA A 275 52.30 -1.24 15.12
CA ALA A 275 52.40 -0.27 16.22
C ALA A 275 52.94 1.06 15.66
N ASP A 276 52.37 2.19 16.09
CA ASP A 276 52.87 3.55 15.80
C ASP A 276 54.38 3.63 16.11
N PRO A 277 55.26 4.10 15.17
CA PRO A 277 54.98 4.76 13.88
C PRO A 277 55.00 3.86 12.65
N THR A 278 55.00 2.55 12.84
CA THR A 278 55.19 1.55 11.77
C THR A 278 53.90 0.94 11.23
N CYS A 279 52.75 1.57 11.46
CA CYS A 279 51.48 1.02 11.00
C CYS A 279 51.10 1.40 9.57
N GLY A 280 50.29 0.53 8.96
CA GLY A 280 49.70 0.74 7.65
C GLY A 280 48.71 1.90 7.68
N GLY A 281 48.28 2.33 6.49
CA GLY A 281 47.21 3.30 6.36
C GLY A 281 45.92 2.78 6.99
N SER A 282 45.18 3.69 7.64
CA SER A 282 43.84 3.40 8.14
C SER A 282 42.80 3.48 7.02
N GLY A 283 41.73 2.69 7.13
CA GLY A 283 40.57 2.79 6.25
C GLY A 283 39.70 3.99 6.62
N ALA A 284 39.05 4.59 5.63
CA ALA A 284 38.10 5.68 5.82
C ALA A 284 36.74 5.15 6.33
N GLY A 285 35.99 6.02 7.01
CA GLY A 285 34.61 5.73 7.39
C GLY A 285 33.68 5.75 6.18
N GLY A 286 32.63 4.93 6.20
CA GLY A 286 31.56 4.97 5.20
C GLY A 286 30.61 6.14 5.44
N SER A 287 29.97 6.63 4.39
CA SER A 287 28.99 7.72 4.50
C SER A 287 27.68 7.24 5.13
N GLY A 288 26.93 8.14 5.77
CA GLY A 288 25.59 7.85 6.29
C GLY A 288 24.57 7.69 5.17
N GLY A 289 23.54 6.88 5.39
CA GLY A 289 22.55 6.49 4.41
C GLY A 289 21.40 7.48 4.20
N ALA A 290 20.27 7.00 3.69
CA ALA A 290 19.12 7.84 3.36
C ALA A 290 17.86 7.38 4.10
N ILE A 291 17.18 8.32 4.77
CA ILE A 291 15.93 8.08 5.49
C ILE A 291 14.89 9.03 4.93
N TRP A 292 13.87 8.50 4.27
CA TRP A 292 12.80 9.29 3.68
C TRP A 292 11.43 8.80 4.11
N LEU A 293 10.72 9.64 4.84
CA LEU A 293 9.41 9.35 5.39
C LEU A 293 8.39 10.27 4.71
N GLN A 294 7.31 9.70 4.17
CA GLN A 294 6.24 10.43 3.49
C GLN A 294 4.89 9.98 4.03
N SER A 295 4.13 10.88 4.64
CA SER A 295 2.82 10.56 5.19
C SER A 295 1.80 11.58 4.72
N LEU A 296 0.55 11.17 4.48
CA LEU A 296 -0.56 12.12 4.28
C LEU A 296 -1.20 12.57 5.60
N SER A 297 -0.59 12.26 6.73
CA SER A 297 -1.08 12.59 8.06
C SER A 297 0.08 13.10 8.92
N ALA A 298 0.69 12.25 9.73
CA ALA A 298 1.79 12.61 10.62
C ALA A 298 2.97 11.63 10.53
N ILE A 299 4.14 12.11 10.94
CA ILE A 299 5.34 11.28 11.13
C ILE A 299 5.79 11.45 12.58
N VAL A 300 5.92 10.33 13.28
CA VAL A 300 6.37 10.24 14.66
C VAL A 300 7.53 9.26 14.73
N THR A 301 8.66 9.70 15.28
CA THR A 301 9.85 8.87 15.49
C THR A 301 10.23 8.87 16.97
N ALA A 302 10.80 7.79 17.49
CA ALA A 302 11.22 7.73 18.89
C ALA A 302 12.36 8.71 19.24
N GLY A 303 13.04 9.22 18.22
CA GLY A 303 14.04 10.28 18.27
C GLY A 303 14.37 10.74 16.84
N ASP A 304 15.33 11.65 16.71
CA ASP A 304 15.82 12.06 15.40
C ASP A 304 16.44 10.85 14.68
N PRO A 305 16.03 10.54 13.44
CA PRO A 305 16.68 9.48 12.66
C PRO A 305 18.18 9.76 12.53
N ASP A 306 19.00 8.71 12.63
CA ASP A 306 20.46 8.81 12.55
C ASP A 306 20.95 8.37 11.18
N ALA A 307 21.49 9.33 10.42
CA ALA A 307 22.15 9.09 9.14
C ALA A 307 23.59 9.62 9.19
N SER A 308 24.28 9.50 10.33
CA SER A 308 25.67 9.94 10.45
C SER A 308 26.64 9.07 9.62
N GLY A 309 27.74 9.67 9.17
CA GLY A 309 28.86 8.93 8.60
C GLY A 309 29.67 8.23 9.69
N GLY A 310 30.35 7.15 9.31
CA GLY A 310 31.28 6.43 10.18
C GLY A 310 32.59 7.19 10.38
N SER A 311 33.29 6.88 11.47
CA SER A 311 34.61 7.44 11.74
C SER A 311 35.69 6.77 10.87
N GLY A 312 36.74 7.51 10.52
CA GLY A 312 37.94 6.91 9.94
C GLY A 312 38.79 6.21 11.00
N GLY A 313 39.58 5.22 10.59
CA GLY A 313 40.58 4.60 11.48
C GLY A 313 41.68 5.58 11.87
N THR A 314 42.38 5.31 12.97
CA THR A 314 43.24 6.29 13.66
C THR A 314 44.73 5.94 13.67
N CYS A 315 45.17 4.86 13.03
CA CYS A 315 46.58 4.48 13.04
C CYS A 315 47.42 5.32 12.06
N ALA A 316 48.56 5.83 12.54
CA ALA A 316 49.52 6.74 11.88
C ALA A 316 48.92 8.08 11.44
N THR A 317 47.97 8.03 10.50
CA THR A 317 47.24 9.19 10.00
C THR A 317 45.76 8.88 10.10
N ALA A 318 45.00 9.73 10.80
CA ALA A 318 43.56 9.57 10.87
C ALA A 318 42.97 9.60 9.45
N ALA A 319 42.27 8.53 9.08
CA ALA A 319 41.54 8.48 7.83
C ALA A 319 40.33 9.42 7.90
N ALA A 320 39.82 9.83 6.72
CA ALA A 320 38.63 10.66 6.66
C ALA A 320 37.42 9.94 7.28
N ALA A 321 36.61 10.69 8.01
CA ALA A 321 35.26 10.25 8.38
C ALA A 321 34.36 10.26 7.15
N GLY A 322 33.33 9.42 7.17
CA GLY A 322 32.28 9.45 6.16
C GLY A 322 31.44 10.72 6.23
N LEU A 323 30.82 11.07 5.11
CA LEU A 323 29.90 12.20 5.07
C LEU A 323 28.58 11.83 5.76
N PRO A 324 27.87 12.80 6.39
CA PRO A 324 26.51 12.56 6.82
C PRO A 324 25.61 12.27 5.61
N GLY A 325 24.60 11.44 5.85
CA GLY A 325 23.54 11.11 4.91
C GLY A 325 22.38 12.10 4.96
N PHE A 326 21.21 11.65 4.50
CA PHE A 326 20.04 12.51 4.29
C PHE A 326 18.83 12.03 5.08
N ARG A 327 18.07 12.97 5.64
CA ARG A 327 16.82 12.69 6.35
C ARG A 327 15.72 13.63 5.88
N ARG A 328 14.64 13.08 5.33
CA ARG A 328 13.54 13.86 4.76
C ARG A 328 12.20 13.40 5.30
N ALA A 329 11.31 14.35 5.52
CA ALA A 329 9.95 14.12 6.00
C ALA A 329 8.96 14.94 5.17
N ASP A 330 8.11 14.28 4.38
CA ASP A 330 7.03 14.94 3.63
C ASP A 330 5.69 14.68 4.33
N ILE A 331 5.01 15.75 4.76
CA ILE A 331 3.70 15.70 5.43
C ILE A 331 2.85 16.93 5.09
N PRO A 332 1.52 16.90 5.32
CA PRO A 332 0.64 18.05 5.08
C PRO A 332 0.85 19.25 6.01
N SER A 333 1.78 19.15 6.95
CA SER A 333 1.93 20.10 8.06
C SER A 333 3.40 20.49 8.26
N THR A 334 3.72 21.18 9.35
CA THR A 334 5.10 21.55 9.66
C THR A 334 5.94 20.28 9.86
N PRO A 335 7.00 20.06 9.04
CA PRO A 335 7.83 18.87 9.16
C PRO A 335 8.51 18.78 10.52
N PRO A 336 8.88 17.57 10.97
CA PRO A 336 9.71 17.39 12.15
C PRO A 336 11.02 18.19 12.05
N ALA A 337 11.49 18.74 13.18
CA ALA A 337 12.66 19.63 13.22
C ALA A 337 13.97 18.98 12.73
N TRP A 338 14.03 17.65 12.72
CA TRP A 338 15.20 16.89 12.24
C TRP A 338 15.27 16.76 10.72
N ALA A 339 14.20 17.08 9.99
CA ALA A 339 14.13 16.88 8.55
C ALA A 339 14.93 17.95 7.80
N ASP A 340 15.77 17.51 6.86
CA ASP A 340 16.60 18.38 6.01
C ASP A 340 15.77 19.03 4.86
N GLY A 341 14.50 18.64 4.71
CA GLY A 341 13.56 19.16 3.72
C GLY A 341 12.16 18.54 3.85
N SER A 342 11.18 19.15 3.19
CA SER A 342 9.79 18.69 3.18
C SER A 342 9.02 19.23 1.98
N TYR A 343 8.01 18.47 1.54
CA TYR A 343 6.96 18.97 0.67
C TYR A 343 5.59 18.75 1.29
N ASP A 344 4.66 19.63 0.93
CA ASP A 344 3.24 19.46 1.19
C ASP A 344 2.71 18.25 0.40
N SER A 345 2.08 17.33 1.11
CA SER A 345 1.48 16.11 0.59
C SER A 345 -0.04 16.19 0.42
N ASP A 346 -0.67 17.35 0.64
CA ASP A 346 -2.10 17.55 0.36
C ASP A 346 -2.36 18.09 -1.05
N MET A 347 -1.31 18.47 -1.76
CA MET A 347 -1.37 19.07 -3.09
C MET A 347 -1.59 18.03 -4.18
N THR A 348 -2.51 18.32 -5.10
CA THR A 348 -2.70 17.54 -6.34
C THR A 348 -2.16 18.25 -7.55
N ALA A 349 -1.71 17.45 -8.51
CA ALA A 349 -1.40 17.92 -9.84
C ALA A 349 -2.65 18.48 -10.54
N PRO A 350 -2.57 19.65 -11.20
CA PRO A 350 -3.72 20.25 -11.87
C PRO A 350 -4.15 19.46 -13.13
N ASN A 351 -5.44 19.51 -13.45
CA ASN A 351 -6.07 18.91 -14.64
C ASN A 351 -5.80 17.41 -14.84
N GLN A 352 -5.64 16.66 -13.75
CA GLN A 352 -5.48 15.21 -13.79
C GLN A 352 -6.81 14.51 -13.56
N THR A 353 -6.95 13.33 -14.13
CA THR A 353 -8.15 12.49 -13.97
C THR A 353 -7.75 11.12 -13.44
N TYR A 354 -8.42 10.68 -12.38
CA TYR A 354 -8.17 9.43 -11.69
C TYR A 354 -9.41 8.57 -11.69
N LEU A 355 -9.21 7.27 -11.89
CA LEU A 355 -10.26 6.28 -11.98
C LEU A 355 -10.21 5.36 -10.78
N PHE A 356 -11.39 5.06 -10.22
CA PHE A 356 -11.58 4.03 -9.22
C PHE A 356 -12.70 3.13 -9.69
N GLN A 357 -12.48 1.83 -9.65
CA GLN A 357 -13.48 0.86 -10.06
C GLN A 357 -13.69 -0.18 -8.97
N SER A 358 -14.92 -0.68 -8.89
CA SER A 358 -15.25 -1.78 -8.02
C SER A 358 -15.09 -3.14 -8.67
N ARG A 359 -14.91 -4.16 -7.84
CA ARG A 359 -15.20 -5.55 -8.16
C ARG A 359 -16.71 -5.75 -8.36
N SER A 360 -17.07 -6.93 -8.84
CA SER A 360 -18.47 -7.34 -8.92
C SER A 360 -19.09 -7.38 -7.52
N ILE A 361 -20.14 -6.61 -7.30
CA ILE A 361 -20.90 -6.56 -6.06
C ILE A 361 -22.20 -7.31 -6.28
N ASP A 362 -22.48 -8.34 -5.47
CA ASP A 362 -23.79 -9.00 -5.46
C ASP A 362 -24.78 -8.16 -4.65
N LEU A 363 -25.85 -7.70 -5.29
CA LEU A 363 -26.91 -6.95 -4.63
C LEU A 363 -27.82 -7.85 -3.78
N GLY A 364 -27.66 -9.17 -3.83
CA GLY A 364 -28.48 -10.12 -3.10
C GLY A 364 -29.92 -10.23 -3.60
N THR A 365 -30.24 -9.58 -4.73
CA THR A 365 -31.54 -9.63 -5.40
C THR A 365 -31.42 -10.14 -6.83
N LEU A 366 -32.49 -10.69 -7.37
CA LEU A 366 -32.55 -11.15 -8.77
C LEU A 366 -32.78 -9.99 -9.76
N ASN A 367 -33.33 -8.88 -9.29
CA ASN A 367 -33.62 -7.72 -10.12
C ASN A 367 -33.74 -6.46 -9.25
N ALA A 368 -32.74 -5.59 -9.35
CA ALA A 368 -32.76 -4.30 -8.68
C ALA A 368 -33.53 -3.24 -9.51
N GLY A 369 -34.27 -2.39 -8.81
CA GLY A 369 -34.80 -1.14 -9.31
C GLY A 369 -34.12 0.02 -8.60
N PHE A 370 -33.43 0.87 -9.34
CA PHE A 370 -32.76 2.06 -8.82
C PHE A 370 -33.75 3.23 -8.81
N GLU A 371 -33.97 3.81 -7.62
CA GLU A 371 -35.00 4.84 -7.41
C GLU A 371 -34.46 6.26 -7.57
N GLY A 372 -33.14 6.43 -7.67
CA GLY A 372 -32.48 7.73 -7.79
C GLY A 372 -31.02 7.63 -8.19
N ALA A 373 -30.35 8.78 -8.18
CA ALA A 373 -28.91 8.87 -8.37
C ALA A 373 -28.15 8.33 -7.14
N ALA A 374 -26.85 8.04 -7.31
CA ALA A 374 -25.97 7.75 -6.19
C ALA A 374 -25.88 8.97 -5.26
N VAL A 375 -25.88 8.73 -3.95
CA VAL A 375 -25.73 9.76 -2.92
C VAL A 375 -24.30 9.73 -2.40
N LEU A 376 -23.65 10.89 -2.42
CA LEU A 376 -22.22 11.04 -2.16
C LEU A 376 -21.98 11.93 -0.96
N ASP A 377 -21.04 11.50 -0.12
CA ASP A 377 -20.37 12.37 0.84
C ASP A 377 -18.97 12.66 0.29
N SER A 378 -18.74 13.90 -0.13
CA SER A 378 -17.54 14.30 -0.86
C SER A 378 -17.10 15.70 -0.52
N ASP A 379 -15.79 15.94 -0.58
CA ASP A 379 -15.18 17.25 -0.49
C ASP A 379 -14.50 17.59 -1.83
N VAL A 380 -15.02 18.63 -2.50
CA VAL A 380 -14.47 19.19 -3.74
C VAL A 380 -14.04 20.65 -3.57
N SER A 381 -13.83 21.09 -2.32
CA SER A 381 -13.49 22.49 -1.99
C SER A 381 -12.23 23.01 -2.69
N GLY A 382 -11.31 22.12 -3.12
CA GLY A 382 -10.14 22.43 -3.95
C GLY A 382 -10.41 22.74 -5.43
N GLY A 383 -11.67 22.69 -5.90
CA GLY A 383 -12.06 23.08 -7.27
C GLY A 383 -12.08 21.96 -8.31
N GLY A 384 -12.12 20.70 -7.89
CA GLY A 384 -12.20 19.51 -8.76
C GLY A 384 -13.64 19.05 -9.04
N SER A 385 -13.79 17.85 -9.61
CA SER A 385 -15.08 17.21 -9.83
C SER A 385 -15.05 15.70 -9.54
N ILE A 386 -16.23 15.15 -9.26
CA ILE A 386 -16.46 13.72 -9.04
C ILE A 386 -17.59 13.29 -9.96
N LEU A 387 -17.34 12.26 -10.76
CA LEU A 387 -18.34 11.61 -11.61
C LEU A 387 -18.47 10.15 -11.21
N ILE A 388 -19.70 9.65 -11.11
CA ILE A 388 -19.97 8.25 -10.79
C ILE A 388 -20.83 7.64 -11.87
N GLU A 389 -20.41 6.45 -12.26
CA GLU A 389 -21.09 5.63 -13.24
C GLU A 389 -21.23 4.21 -12.70
N CYS A 390 -22.30 3.54 -13.07
CA CYS A 390 -22.58 2.18 -12.68
C CYS A 390 -22.76 1.29 -13.91
N ALA A 391 -22.45 0.01 -13.76
CA ALA A 391 -22.72 -1.03 -14.74
C ALA A 391 -23.37 -2.22 -14.05
N GLY A 392 -24.32 -2.86 -14.73
CA GLY A 392 -25.03 -4.03 -14.19
C GLY A 392 -24.63 -5.32 -14.88
N SER A 393 -24.71 -6.43 -14.16
CA SER A 393 -24.48 -7.78 -14.68
C SER A 393 -25.49 -8.78 -14.09
N LYS A 394 -25.80 -9.81 -14.88
CA LYS A 394 -26.73 -10.89 -14.47
C LYS A 394 -26.03 -12.00 -13.70
N ASP A 395 -24.77 -12.25 -14.03
CA ASP A 395 -23.96 -13.38 -13.57
C ASP A 395 -22.63 -12.97 -12.91
N GLY A 396 -22.30 -11.68 -12.96
CA GLY A 396 -21.10 -11.12 -12.37
C GLY A 396 -19.87 -11.24 -13.26
N THR A 397 -20.02 -11.69 -14.52
CA THR A 397 -18.90 -11.85 -15.47
C THR A 397 -18.96 -10.81 -16.59
N GLU A 398 -20.12 -10.65 -17.23
CA GLU A 398 -20.33 -9.68 -18.31
C GLU A 398 -21.12 -8.48 -17.80
N PHE A 399 -20.53 -7.30 -17.86
CA PHE A 399 -21.14 -6.05 -17.42
C PHE A 399 -21.62 -5.22 -18.60
N SER A 400 -22.72 -4.48 -18.39
CA SER A 400 -23.15 -3.44 -19.31
C SER A 400 -22.11 -2.33 -19.45
N ALA A 401 -22.29 -1.44 -20.42
CA ALA A 401 -21.56 -0.18 -20.41
C ALA A 401 -21.85 0.59 -19.12
N PHE A 402 -20.83 1.30 -18.63
CA PHE A 402 -20.97 2.24 -17.51
C PHE A 402 -21.88 3.41 -17.92
N THR A 403 -22.77 3.81 -17.01
CA THR A 403 -23.72 4.91 -17.20
C THR A 403 -23.90 5.69 -15.91
N SER A 404 -24.05 7.01 -16.00
CA SER A 404 -24.42 7.87 -14.86
C SER A 404 -25.93 7.87 -14.60
N ASP A 405 -26.74 7.43 -15.56
CA ASP A 405 -28.19 7.26 -15.41
C ASP A 405 -28.50 5.89 -14.79
N LEU A 406 -28.49 5.79 -13.46
CA LEU A 406 -28.80 4.54 -12.75
C LEU A 406 -30.20 4.00 -13.07
N ALA A 407 -31.18 4.86 -13.38
CA ALA A 407 -32.53 4.42 -13.71
C ALA A 407 -32.55 3.56 -14.99
N SER A 408 -31.59 3.75 -15.90
CA SER A 408 -31.44 2.93 -17.11
C SER A 408 -31.05 1.47 -16.83
N LEU A 409 -30.54 1.18 -15.62
CA LEU A 409 -30.16 -0.16 -15.16
C LEU A 409 -31.35 -0.92 -14.52
N SER A 410 -32.43 -0.23 -14.16
CA SER A 410 -33.61 -0.81 -13.51
C SER A 410 -34.35 -1.80 -14.42
N GLY A 411 -34.85 -2.90 -13.85
CA GLY A 411 -35.66 -3.90 -14.57
C GLY A 411 -34.90 -4.71 -15.62
N LYS A 412 -33.56 -4.63 -15.63
CA LYS A 412 -32.70 -5.37 -16.57
C LYS A 412 -32.33 -6.78 -16.08
N LYS A 413 -32.85 -7.20 -14.91
CA LYS A 413 -32.51 -8.47 -14.24
C LYS A 413 -31.06 -8.56 -13.84
N TYR A 414 -30.48 -7.42 -13.47
CA TYR A 414 -29.14 -7.37 -12.91
C TYR A 414 -29.19 -7.76 -11.44
N ARG A 415 -28.29 -8.68 -11.08
CA ARG A 415 -28.02 -9.12 -9.72
C ARG A 415 -26.72 -8.51 -9.21
N PHE A 416 -25.75 -8.35 -10.11
CA PHE A 416 -24.45 -7.82 -9.81
C PHE A 416 -24.31 -6.40 -10.32
N MET A 417 -23.51 -5.60 -9.63
CA MET A 417 -23.22 -4.22 -9.99
C MET A 417 -21.72 -3.96 -9.91
N LYS A 418 -21.25 -3.06 -10.76
CA LYS A 418 -19.97 -2.38 -10.61
C LYS A 418 -20.21 -0.88 -10.58
N TRP A 419 -19.38 -0.17 -9.84
CA TRP A 419 -19.29 1.28 -9.90
C TRP A 419 -17.93 1.71 -10.39
N ARG A 420 -17.89 2.92 -10.96
CA ARG A 420 -16.71 3.61 -11.43
C ARG A 420 -16.80 5.06 -10.99
N VAL A 421 -15.82 5.51 -10.22
CA VAL A 421 -15.67 6.89 -9.78
C VAL A 421 -14.53 7.52 -10.58
N THR A 422 -14.79 8.67 -11.17
CA THR A 422 -13.78 9.49 -11.83
C THR A 422 -13.59 10.77 -11.02
N LEU A 423 -12.38 10.97 -10.49
CA LEU A 423 -11.99 12.21 -9.82
C LEU A 423 -11.18 13.07 -10.79
N THR A 424 -11.56 14.31 -11.01
CA THR A 424 -10.78 15.28 -11.80
C THR A 424 -10.29 16.39 -10.88
N SER A 425 -8.98 16.61 -10.81
CA SER A 425 -8.39 17.71 -10.05
C SER A 425 -8.64 19.05 -10.73
N SER A 426 -8.54 20.14 -9.97
CA SER A 426 -8.81 21.49 -10.48
C SER A 426 -7.73 21.95 -11.47
N SER A 427 -7.95 23.10 -12.11
CA SER A 427 -7.01 23.66 -13.08
C SER A 427 -5.76 24.29 -12.47
N ILE A 428 -5.72 24.42 -11.13
CA ILE A 428 -4.59 24.90 -10.36
C ILE A 428 -4.21 23.86 -9.30
N ALA A 429 -2.97 23.85 -8.83
CA ALA A 429 -2.59 22.95 -7.75
C ALA A 429 -3.38 23.33 -6.48
N ALA A 430 -4.12 22.38 -5.93
CA ALA A 430 -5.01 22.58 -4.80
C ALA A 430 -5.19 21.26 -4.02
N ALA A 431 -5.92 21.35 -2.91
CA ALA A 431 -6.30 20.18 -2.13
C ALA A 431 -7.01 19.13 -2.98
N SER A 432 -6.66 17.86 -2.74
CA SER A 432 -7.26 16.71 -3.43
C SER A 432 -8.79 16.71 -3.32
N PRO A 433 -9.55 16.42 -4.40
CA PRO A 433 -10.94 16.02 -4.26
C PRO A 433 -11.02 14.68 -3.51
N LYS A 434 -11.98 14.57 -2.60
CA LYS A 434 -12.15 13.42 -1.69
C LYS A 434 -13.58 12.89 -1.76
N LEU A 435 -13.74 11.58 -1.70
CA LEU A 435 -15.03 10.89 -1.57
C LEU A 435 -14.97 9.96 -0.36
N THR A 436 -15.72 10.26 0.69
CA THR A 436 -15.71 9.51 1.98
C THR A 436 -16.81 8.46 2.04
N ARG A 437 -17.91 8.67 1.32
CA ARG A 437 -18.99 7.69 1.25
C ARG A 437 -19.72 7.77 -0.08
N MET A 438 -20.10 6.60 -0.58
CA MET A 438 -21.05 6.47 -1.68
C MET A 438 -22.16 5.53 -1.25
N SER A 439 -23.39 5.86 -1.63
CA SER A 439 -24.54 4.99 -1.45
C SER A 439 -25.42 4.96 -2.69
N ILE A 440 -25.94 3.78 -3.00
CA ILE A 440 -26.82 3.54 -4.14
C ILE A 440 -28.12 2.95 -3.59
N PRO A 441 -29.19 3.76 -3.50
CA PRO A 441 -30.49 3.25 -3.10
C PRO A 441 -31.09 2.40 -4.21
N TYR A 442 -31.59 1.22 -3.85
CA TYR A 442 -32.31 0.33 -4.75
C TYR A 442 -33.47 -0.34 -4.03
N ARG A 443 -34.45 -0.81 -4.78
CA ARG A 443 -35.47 -1.74 -4.28
C ARG A 443 -35.37 -3.05 -5.01
N GLU A 444 -35.72 -4.13 -4.32
CA GLU A 444 -35.97 -5.40 -4.98
C GLU A 444 -37.27 -5.29 -5.79
N LEU A 445 -37.19 -5.51 -7.10
CA LEU A 445 -38.38 -5.58 -7.96
C LEU A 445 -39.08 -6.96 -7.90
N GLY A 446 -38.58 -7.84 -7.03
CA GLY A 446 -39.11 -9.17 -6.78
C GLY A 446 -39.24 -10.02 -8.05
N TYR A 447 -40.10 -11.04 -7.95
CA TYR A 447 -40.53 -11.83 -9.10
C TYR A 447 -41.68 -11.17 -9.87
N ASP A 448 -42.07 -9.93 -9.56
CA ASP A 448 -43.25 -9.32 -10.19
C ASP A 448 -43.03 -8.96 -11.67
N GLU A 449 -41.78 -9.00 -12.15
CA GLU A 449 -41.40 -9.02 -13.58
C GLU A 449 -41.06 -10.43 -14.13
N VAL A 450 -41.29 -11.47 -13.34
CA VAL A 450 -41.25 -12.87 -13.74
C VAL A 450 -42.70 -13.33 -13.85
N ASP A 451 -43.25 -13.16 -15.05
CA ASP A 451 -44.63 -13.53 -15.36
C ASP A 451 -44.86 -15.04 -15.18
N PHE A 452 -45.43 -15.43 -14.04
CA PHE A 452 -45.79 -16.81 -13.74
C PHE A 452 -47.19 -17.10 -14.28
N SER A 453 -47.31 -17.42 -15.57
CA SER A 453 -48.58 -17.94 -16.09
C SER A 453 -48.75 -19.42 -15.74
N LEU A 454 -49.74 -19.73 -14.89
CA LEU A 454 -50.18 -21.09 -14.62
C LEU A 454 -51.20 -21.50 -15.70
N GLY A 455 -50.74 -22.20 -16.74
CA GLY A 455 -51.61 -22.81 -17.73
C GLY A 455 -52.45 -23.94 -17.12
N MET A 456 -53.78 -23.86 -17.25
CA MET A 456 -54.73 -24.84 -16.70
C MET A 456 -54.76 -26.21 -17.42
N SER A 457 -53.82 -26.50 -18.32
CA SER A 457 -53.67 -27.83 -18.92
C SER A 457 -52.29 -28.38 -18.61
N CYS A 458 -52.27 -29.53 -17.92
CA CYS A 458 -51.16 -30.50 -17.85
C CYS A 458 -49.75 -29.94 -18.18
N GLY A 459 -49.16 -29.25 -17.19
CA GLY A 459 -47.71 -29.18 -16.96
C GLY A 459 -46.82 -28.88 -18.16
N THR A 460 -46.79 -27.63 -18.63
CA THR A 460 -45.60 -27.07 -19.28
C THR A 460 -45.50 -25.57 -18.99
N VAL A 461 -44.37 -25.15 -18.39
CA VAL A 461 -44.04 -23.74 -18.19
C VAL A 461 -43.50 -23.20 -19.50
N ARG A 462 -44.21 -22.27 -20.15
CA ARG A 462 -43.74 -21.58 -21.36
C ARG A 462 -43.51 -20.10 -21.09
N ARG A 463 -42.38 -19.61 -21.62
CA ARG A 463 -41.95 -18.20 -21.57
C ARG A 463 -42.57 -17.46 -22.76
N SER A 464 -43.42 -16.48 -22.53
CA SER A 464 -43.82 -15.50 -23.57
C SER A 464 -43.92 -14.11 -22.97
N GLY A 465 -43.34 -13.10 -23.64
CA GLY A 465 -43.63 -11.68 -23.37
C GLY A 465 -45.12 -11.40 -23.57
N THR A 466 -45.74 -10.38 -23.00
CA THR A 466 -45.35 -8.99 -22.76
C THR A 466 -46.21 -8.47 -21.61
N ALA A 467 -45.68 -7.50 -20.85
CA ALA A 467 -46.21 -6.95 -19.60
C ALA A 467 -47.73 -6.76 -19.50
N SER A 468 -48.33 -7.14 -18.36
CA SER A 468 -49.29 -6.30 -17.62
C SER A 468 -49.67 -6.89 -16.24
N GLN A 469 -49.72 -6.01 -15.23
CA GLN A 469 -50.42 -6.14 -13.93
C GLN A 469 -49.92 -7.19 -12.92
N GLY A 470 -48.79 -6.86 -12.26
CA GLY A 470 -48.20 -7.63 -11.15
C GLY A 470 -49.01 -7.69 -9.84
N SER A 471 -50.16 -7.04 -9.72
CA SER A 471 -51.04 -7.21 -8.55
C SER A 471 -51.94 -8.44 -8.61
N ASP A 472 -52.18 -8.96 -9.82
CA ASP A 472 -53.27 -9.92 -10.03
C ASP A 472 -52.82 -11.37 -9.84
N GLY A 473 -51.54 -11.68 -10.06
CA GLY A 473 -51.01 -13.03 -9.86
C GLY A 473 -51.00 -13.45 -8.39
N ALA A 474 -50.50 -12.59 -7.50
CA ALA A 474 -50.50 -12.82 -6.06
C ALA A 474 -51.93 -12.82 -5.49
N ALA A 475 -52.77 -11.86 -5.91
CA ALA A 475 -54.17 -11.82 -5.52
C ALA A 475 -54.94 -13.05 -6.00
N ALA A 476 -54.72 -13.51 -7.24
CA ALA A 476 -55.33 -14.72 -7.78
C ALA A 476 -54.88 -15.97 -7.03
N LEU A 477 -53.58 -16.11 -6.71
CA LEU A 477 -53.09 -17.24 -5.93
C LEU A 477 -53.67 -17.24 -4.51
N LEU A 478 -53.80 -16.06 -3.89
CA LEU A 478 -54.39 -15.89 -2.56
C LEU A 478 -55.90 -16.19 -2.59
N VAL A 479 -56.62 -15.75 -3.63
CA VAL A 479 -58.02 -16.13 -3.89
C VAL A 479 -58.14 -17.63 -4.09
N TRP A 480 -57.24 -18.29 -4.82
CA TRP A 480 -57.26 -19.75 -5.02
C TRP A 480 -56.96 -20.53 -3.74
N VAL A 481 -56.01 -20.07 -2.91
CA VAL A 481 -55.72 -20.69 -1.61
C VAL A 481 -56.89 -20.51 -0.66
N VAL A 482 -57.49 -19.31 -0.62
CA VAL A 482 -58.67 -19.01 0.19
C VAL A 482 -59.88 -19.80 -0.28
N LEU A 483 -60.15 -19.86 -1.59
CA LEU A 483 -61.23 -20.66 -2.17
C LEU A 483 -61.00 -22.15 -1.95
N GLY A 484 -59.76 -22.65 -2.07
CA GLY A 484 -59.41 -24.04 -1.78
C GLY A 484 -59.59 -24.40 -0.31
N ALA A 485 -59.21 -23.50 0.60
CA ALA A 485 -59.43 -23.65 2.04
C ALA A 485 -60.93 -23.62 2.37
N LEU A 486 -61.69 -22.65 1.83
CA LEU A 486 -63.15 -22.55 1.98
C LEU A 486 -63.86 -23.77 1.39
N PHE A 487 -63.43 -24.27 0.24
CA PHE A 487 -63.96 -25.48 -0.38
C PHE A 487 -63.71 -26.71 0.50
N ARG A 488 -62.50 -26.88 1.07
CA ARG A 488 -62.23 -27.97 2.03
C ARG A 488 -63.09 -27.87 3.29
N ILE A 489 -63.32 -26.66 3.81
CA ILE A 489 -64.19 -26.41 4.96
C ILE A 489 -65.65 -26.76 4.59
N LEU A 490 -66.13 -26.34 3.43
CA LEU A 490 -67.48 -26.62 2.93
C LEU A 490 -67.72 -28.11 2.63
N VAL A 491 -66.73 -28.81 2.06
CA VAL A 491 -66.81 -30.25 1.79
C VAL A 491 -66.81 -31.06 3.09
N ARG A 492 -65.98 -30.69 4.08
CA ARG A 492 -65.99 -31.33 5.41
C ARG A 492 -67.28 -31.07 6.20
N SER A 493 -67.86 -29.88 6.05
CA SER A 493 -69.16 -29.53 6.64
C SER A 493 -70.29 -30.42 6.11
N ARG A 494 -70.29 -30.72 4.80
CA ARG A 494 -71.29 -31.61 4.18
C ARG A 494 -71.10 -33.09 4.51
N SER A 495 -69.88 -33.58 4.73
CA SER A 495 -69.65 -34.98 5.11
C SER A 495 -70.07 -35.31 6.55
N GLY A 496 -70.26 -34.30 7.41
CA GLY A 496 -70.72 -34.49 8.79
C GLY A 496 -72.24 -34.61 8.99
N GLN A 497 -73.05 -34.40 7.94
CA GLN A 497 -74.53 -34.44 8.05
C GLN A 497 -75.20 -35.68 7.45
N ARG A 498 -74.44 -36.66 6.93
CA ARG A 498 -74.99 -37.94 6.45
C ARG A 498 -74.83 -39.03 7.50
N GLY A 499 -75.64 -38.97 8.55
CA GLY A 499 -75.66 -40.01 9.57
C GLY A 499 -76.68 -39.76 10.67
N PHE A 500 -77.93 -39.44 10.33
CA PHE A 500 -79.05 -39.56 11.28
C PHE A 500 -80.39 -39.64 10.52
N PHE A 501 -80.74 -40.83 10.03
CA PHE A 501 -82.13 -41.22 9.80
C PHE A 501 -82.26 -42.75 9.75
N VAL A 502 -83.12 -43.27 10.66
CA VAL A 502 -83.69 -44.65 10.78
C VAL A 502 -82.69 -45.70 11.32
N SER A 503 -82.92 -46.44 12.42
CA SER A 503 -84.11 -46.79 13.23
C SER A 503 -83.81 -46.78 14.72
#